data_AF-A0A8C5APL7-F1
#
_entry.id   AF-A0A8C5APL7-F1
#
_cell.length_a   1.000
_cell.length_b   1.000
_cell.length_c   1.000
_cell.angle_alpha   90.00
_cell.angle_beta   90.00
_cell.angle_gamma   90.00
#
_symmetry.space_group_name_H-M   'P 1'
#
loop_
_entity.id
_entity.type
_entity.pdbx_description
1 polymer ?
#
loop_
_entity_poly.entity_id
_entity_poly.type
_entity_poly.pdbx_seq_one_letter_code
_entity_poly.pdbx_strand_id
1 'polypeptide(L)'
;MRKNTREEEAEGDESSVLPVRLQRGGETSVVMADTCGQILLGSGLTVLSHPLMYIKVLVQVGHEPLPPILGRNLFRRQVYQLPGLFAYAKHIIKIDGKAGLFNGLLPRLCASTIGTVVHGNILQVSHSVRPINITSAQPSICIQEMVARSCATVVTHPLHVITLRCMVQFIGRETKYSGVFDSVVTIYKEEGVLGFFAGLIPRLLGDILSLWICNLLAHFINTYAIDDTMSHTGEIKNCSQAVTGFFASMLTYPFVLVSNLMAVNNCGLAGGLPPYASVCPTWVDCWRHLSREGNMSRGNSLFFRKLPAGKTYAIDQKRFF
;
A
#
# COMPACT_ATOMS: atom_id res chain seq x y z
N MET A 1 85.89 -10.29 20.46
CA MET A 1 86.36 -9.01 19.88
C MET A 1 85.70 -8.88 18.51
N ARG A 2 84.95 -7.84 18.10
CA ARG A 2 84.71 -6.48 18.59
C ARG A 2 83.22 -6.16 18.43
N LYS A 3 82.73 -5.34 19.36
CA LYS A 3 81.46 -4.61 19.36
C LYS A 3 81.37 -3.66 18.16
N ASN A 4 80.15 -3.38 17.70
CA ASN A 4 79.74 -2.00 17.49
C ASN A 4 78.22 -1.82 17.71
N THR A 5 77.91 -0.78 18.46
CA THR A 5 76.61 -0.30 18.92
C THR A 5 76.32 1.04 18.22
N ARG A 6 75.06 1.32 17.89
CA ARG A 6 74.34 2.63 17.86
C ARG A 6 73.05 2.41 17.06
N GLU A 7 71.86 2.40 17.67
CA GLU A 7 71.07 3.55 18.19
C GLU A 7 70.46 4.42 17.09
N GLU A 8 69.12 4.49 17.16
CA GLU A 8 68.19 5.54 16.72
C GLU A 8 68.05 5.87 15.22
N GLU A 9 66.89 5.51 14.66
CA GLU A 9 65.90 6.51 14.24
C GLU A 9 64.51 5.87 14.19
N ALA A 10 63.64 6.34 15.10
CA ALA A 10 62.22 6.10 15.10
C ALA A 10 61.59 7.27 14.32
N GLU A 11 60.99 7.00 13.16
CA GLU A 11 60.15 7.98 12.48
C GLU A 11 58.94 7.30 11.84
N GLY A 12 57.79 7.54 12.47
CA GLY A 12 56.42 7.52 11.98
C GLY A 12 56.02 6.54 10.88
N ASP A 13 55.31 5.47 11.27
CA ASP A 13 54.16 5.00 10.48
C ASP A 13 52.87 5.21 11.28
N GLU A 14 52.47 6.49 11.36
CA GLU A 14 51.20 6.94 11.93
C GLU A 14 50.15 7.12 10.82
N SER A 15 50.08 6.19 9.85
CA SER A 15 49.09 6.26 8.77
C SER A 15 48.44 4.91 8.43
N SER A 16 47.95 4.19 9.44
CA SER A 16 47.04 3.06 9.22
C SER A 16 46.03 2.84 10.35
N VAL A 17 45.50 3.91 10.92
CA VAL A 17 44.27 3.85 11.74
C VAL A 17 43.32 4.95 11.28
N LEU A 18 42.69 4.76 10.11
CA LEU A 18 41.50 5.54 9.76
C LEU A 18 40.41 5.18 10.79
N PRO A 19 39.82 6.14 11.52
CA PRO A 19 38.88 5.80 12.57
C PRO A 19 37.59 5.25 11.96
N VAL A 20 37.15 4.08 12.41
CA VAL A 20 35.88 3.40 12.09
C VAL A 20 34.65 4.34 12.12
N ARG A 21 34.73 5.47 12.84
CA ARG A 21 33.70 6.53 12.85
C ARG A 21 33.52 7.27 11.52
N LEU A 22 34.57 7.46 10.72
CA LEU A 22 34.48 8.14 9.41
C LEU A 22 33.89 7.21 8.34
N GLN A 23 34.20 5.91 8.41
CA GLN A 23 33.64 4.89 7.51
C GLN A 23 32.16 4.62 7.82
N ARG A 24 31.80 4.56 9.12
CA ARG A 24 30.40 4.53 9.56
C ARG A 24 29.67 5.82 9.18
N GLY A 25 30.31 6.99 9.29
CA GLY A 25 29.75 8.27 8.85
C GLY A 25 29.45 8.32 7.35
N GLY A 26 30.36 7.79 6.53
CA GLY A 26 30.18 7.64 5.08
C GLY A 26 29.01 6.71 4.71
N GLU A 27 28.98 5.49 5.27
CA GLU A 27 27.89 4.54 5.05
C GLU A 27 26.53 5.07 5.53
N THR A 28 26.49 5.75 6.69
CA THR A 28 25.25 6.35 7.21
C THR A 28 24.77 7.49 6.29
N SER A 29 25.69 8.30 5.75
CA SER A 29 25.35 9.39 4.84
C SER A 29 24.82 8.89 3.48
N VAL A 30 25.37 7.79 2.95
CA VAL A 30 24.92 7.16 1.70
C VAL A 30 23.55 6.51 1.88
N VAL A 31 23.36 5.74 2.96
CA VAL A 31 22.05 5.12 3.29
C VAL A 31 20.98 6.18 3.50
N MET A 32 21.32 7.30 4.13
CA MET A 32 20.38 8.41 4.35
C MET A 32 20.05 9.16 3.05
N ALA A 33 21.02 9.34 2.15
CA ALA A 33 20.80 9.92 0.83
C ALA A 33 19.88 9.03 -0.03
N ASP A 34 20.11 7.72 -0.05
CA ASP A 34 19.27 6.75 -0.76
C ASP A 34 17.85 6.72 -0.19
N THR A 35 17.72 6.73 1.15
CA THR A 35 16.41 6.78 1.83
C THR A 35 15.66 8.07 1.50
N CYS A 36 16.36 9.20 1.48
CA CYS A 36 15.79 10.50 1.10
C CYS A 36 15.29 10.49 -0.35
N GLY A 37 16.08 9.92 -1.27
CA GLY A 37 15.70 9.75 -2.67
C GLY A 37 14.44 8.90 -2.84
N GLN A 38 14.37 7.77 -2.12
CA GLN A 38 13.18 6.90 -2.11
C GLN A 38 11.94 7.60 -1.55
N ILE A 39 12.09 8.37 -0.47
CA ILE A 39 10.98 9.13 0.12
C ILE A 39 10.49 10.22 -0.83
N LEU A 40 11.39 10.95 -1.48
CA LEU A 40 11.03 12.03 -2.39
C LEU A 40 10.29 11.49 -3.62
N LEU A 41 10.83 10.45 -4.25
CA LEU A 41 10.19 9.78 -5.39
C LEU A 41 8.85 9.14 -4.98
N GLY A 42 8.81 8.45 -3.84
CA GLY A 42 7.60 7.83 -3.31
C GLY A 42 6.51 8.85 -2.97
N SER A 43 6.88 10.00 -2.41
CA SER A 43 5.96 11.09 -2.10
C SER A 43 5.40 11.73 -3.36
N GLY A 44 6.25 12.01 -4.36
CA GLY A 44 5.82 12.54 -5.66
C GLY A 44 4.82 11.60 -6.36
N LEU A 45 5.12 10.30 -6.40
CA LEU A 45 4.22 9.30 -6.96
C LEU A 45 2.91 9.18 -6.15
N THR A 46 2.97 9.32 -4.83
CA THR A 46 1.79 9.30 -3.96
C THR A 46 0.86 10.47 -4.27
N VAL A 47 1.40 11.69 -4.41
CA VAL A 47 0.63 12.90 -4.77
C VAL A 47 -0.01 12.74 -6.14
N LEU A 48 0.75 12.29 -7.15
CA LEU A 48 0.24 12.09 -8.51
C LEU A 48 -0.84 11.01 -8.58
N SER A 49 -0.67 9.91 -7.84
CA SER A 49 -1.63 8.81 -7.81
C SER A 49 -2.82 9.03 -6.86
N HIS A 50 -2.81 10.10 -6.06
CA HIS A 50 -3.81 10.31 -5.01
C HIS A 50 -5.24 10.47 -5.52
N PRO A 51 -5.52 11.25 -6.58
CA PRO A 51 -6.86 11.31 -7.15
C PRO A 51 -7.41 9.95 -7.58
N LEU A 52 -6.54 9.08 -8.12
CA LEU A 52 -6.92 7.71 -8.52
C LEU A 52 -7.27 6.86 -7.31
N MET A 53 -6.43 6.91 -6.27
CA MET A 53 -6.66 6.17 -5.03
C MET A 53 -7.92 6.63 -4.32
N TYR A 54 -8.15 7.94 -4.28
CA TYR A 54 -9.33 8.52 -3.65
C TYR A 54 -10.62 8.03 -4.30
N ILE A 55 -10.70 8.14 -5.63
CA ILE A 55 -11.83 7.63 -6.40
C ILE A 55 -11.98 6.12 -6.21
N LYS A 56 -10.86 5.38 -6.21
CA LYS A 56 -10.88 3.94 -5.96
C LYS A 56 -11.52 3.59 -4.62
N VAL A 57 -11.14 4.26 -3.54
CA VAL A 57 -11.69 4.04 -2.20
C VAL A 57 -13.20 4.32 -2.17
N LEU A 58 -13.65 5.41 -2.79
CA LEU A 58 -15.08 5.72 -2.89
C LEU A 58 -15.85 4.64 -3.67
N VAL A 59 -15.29 4.13 -4.78
CA VAL A 59 -15.88 3.00 -5.50
C VAL A 59 -15.87 1.72 -4.66
N GLN A 60 -14.80 1.45 -3.90
CA GLN A 60 -14.68 0.27 -3.05
C GLN A 60 -15.77 0.24 -1.95
N VAL A 61 -16.05 1.38 -1.31
CA VAL A 61 -17.14 1.46 -0.32
C VAL A 61 -18.53 1.40 -0.95
N GLY A 62 -18.62 1.51 -2.28
CA GLY A 62 -19.88 1.40 -3.03
C GLY A 62 -20.56 2.74 -3.30
N HIS A 63 -19.83 3.86 -3.18
CA HIS A 63 -20.36 5.16 -3.55
C HIS A 63 -20.38 5.30 -5.09
N GLU A 64 -21.59 5.38 -5.64
CA GLU A 64 -21.86 5.52 -7.08
C GLU A 64 -22.94 6.59 -7.29
N PRO A 65 -22.59 7.88 -7.35
CA PRO A 65 -23.57 8.97 -7.46
C PRO A 65 -24.06 9.23 -8.90
N LEU A 66 -23.36 8.73 -9.92
CA LEU A 66 -23.64 9.03 -11.33
C LEU A 66 -24.30 7.83 -12.04
N PRO A 67 -25.44 8.02 -12.72
CA PRO A 67 -26.21 6.93 -13.32
C PRO A 67 -25.42 6.15 -14.38
N PRO A 68 -25.69 4.84 -14.54
CA PRO A 68 -25.08 4.04 -15.59
C PRO A 68 -25.57 4.50 -16.95
N ILE A 69 -24.67 4.45 -17.93
CA ILE A 69 -24.94 4.80 -19.32
C ILE A 69 -25.07 3.50 -20.11
N LEU A 70 -26.05 3.43 -21.02
CA LEU A 70 -26.18 2.30 -21.92
C LEU A 70 -25.04 2.34 -22.95
N GLY A 71 -24.14 1.37 -22.88
CA GLY A 71 -23.00 1.23 -23.79
C GLY A 71 -23.04 -0.08 -24.58
N ARG A 72 -22.11 -0.21 -25.54
CA ARG A 72 -21.84 -1.47 -26.23
C ARG A 72 -20.48 -2.01 -25.80
N ASN A 73 -20.39 -3.32 -25.54
CA ASN A 73 -19.09 -3.96 -25.29
C ASN A 73 -18.33 -4.21 -26.61
N LEU A 74 -17.09 -4.70 -26.51
CA LEU A 74 -16.26 -5.09 -27.68
C LEU A 74 -16.97 -6.09 -28.62
N PHE A 75 -17.85 -6.92 -28.07
CA PHE A 75 -18.69 -7.88 -28.80
C PHE A 75 -20.07 -7.32 -29.20
N ARG A 76 -20.23 -5.99 -29.28
CA ARG A 76 -21.45 -5.26 -29.66
C ARG A 76 -22.71 -5.56 -28.80
N ARG A 77 -22.58 -6.24 -27.66
CA ARG A 77 -23.70 -6.47 -26.73
C ARG A 77 -23.99 -5.20 -25.93
N GLN A 78 -25.27 -4.91 -25.71
CA GLN A 78 -25.71 -3.82 -24.84
C GLN A 78 -25.38 -4.16 -23.37
N VAL A 79 -24.67 -3.26 -22.69
CA VAL A 79 -24.30 -3.41 -21.28
C VAL A 79 -24.41 -2.04 -20.60
N TYR A 80 -24.97 -2.01 -19.40
CA TYR A 80 -24.93 -0.84 -18.54
C TYR A 80 -23.50 -0.60 -18.05
N GLN A 81 -22.92 0.52 -18.47
CA GLN A 81 -21.57 0.92 -18.10
C GLN A 81 -21.64 2.01 -17.04
N LEU A 82 -20.90 1.81 -15.96
CA LEU A 82 -20.76 2.83 -14.93
C LEU A 82 -19.75 3.88 -15.40
N PRO A 83 -19.93 5.16 -15.02
CA PRO A 83 -19.02 6.21 -15.38
C PRO A 83 -17.60 5.90 -14.92
N GLY A 84 -16.65 6.14 -15.83
CA GLY A 84 -15.24 5.93 -15.58
C GLY A 84 -14.66 6.98 -14.62
N LEU A 85 -13.38 6.76 -14.29
CA LEU A 85 -12.58 7.62 -13.41
C LEU A 85 -12.77 9.12 -13.66
N PHE A 86 -12.63 9.60 -14.90
CA PHE A 86 -12.63 11.04 -15.20
C PHE A 86 -14.00 11.69 -14.98
N ALA A 87 -15.08 10.98 -15.30
CA ALA A 87 -16.43 11.48 -15.04
C ALA A 87 -16.65 11.61 -13.52
N TYR A 88 -16.14 10.65 -12.75
CA TYR A 88 -16.24 10.69 -11.31
C TYR A 88 -15.34 11.77 -10.67
N ALA A 89 -14.12 11.95 -11.19
CA ALA A 89 -13.23 13.04 -10.80
C ALA A 89 -13.87 14.41 -11.05
N LYS A 90 -14.48 14.61 -12.22
CA LYS A 90 -15.20 15.85 -12.56
C LYS A 90 -16.36 16.11 -11.60
N HIS A 91 -17.06 15.07 -11.16
CA HIS A 91 -18.12 15.18 -10.16
C HIS A 91 -17.58 15.63 -8.80
N ILE A 92 -16.48 15.04 -8.32
CA ILE A 92 -15.82 15.47 -7.07
C ILE A 92 -15.36 16.93 -7.17
N ILE A 93 -14.71 17.32 -8.27
CA ILE A 93 -14.26 18.71 -8.50
C ILE A 93 -15.45 19.68 -8.49
N LYS A 94 -16.61 19.27 -9.00
CA LYS A 94 -17.81 20.11 -8.99
C LYS A 94 -18.36 20.35 -7.58
N ILE A 95 -18.16 19.41 -6.66
CA ILE A 95 -18.70 19.47 -5.29
C ILE A 95 -17.71 20.16 -4.34
N ASP A 96 -16.45 19.71 -4.30
CA ASP A 96 -15.43 20.15 -3.34
C ASP A 96 -14.32 21.02 -3.97
N GLY A 97 -14.42 21.31 -5.26
CA GLY A 97 -13.35 21.99 -6.00
C GLY A 97 -12.14 21.08 -6.26
N LYS A 98 -11.09 21.67 -6.84
CA LYS A 98 -9.86 20.93 -7.23
C LYS A 98 -9.09 20.39 -6.01
N ALA A 99 -9.13 21.11 -4.89
CA ALA A 99 -8.45 20.70 -3.66
C ALA A 99 -9.10 19.46 -3.02
N GLY A 100 -10.40 19.25 -3.22
CA GLY A 100 -11.11 18.09 -2.68
C GLY A 100 -10.56 16.74 -3.16
N LEU A 101 -9.94 16.68 -4.35
CA LEU A 101 -9.28 15.47 -4.84
C LEU A 101 -8.10 15.03 -3.98
N PHE A 102 -7.59 15.90 -3.12
CA PHE A 102 -6.44 15.66 -2.23
C PHE A 102 -6.83 15.43 -0.76
N ASN A 103 -8.13 15.23 -0.47
CA ASN A 103 -8.57 14.81 0.85
C ASN A 103 -7.91 13.50 1.28
N GLY A 104 -7.37 13.46 2.50
CA GLY A 104 -6.62 12.32 3.03
C GLY A 104 -5.19 12.17 2.49
N LEU A 105 -4.65 13.11 1.70
CA LEU A 105 -3.28 13.02 1.18
C LEU A 105 -2.23 13.06 2.30
N LEU A 106 -2.41 13.96 3.28
CA LEU A 106 -1.44 14.15 4.36
C LEU A 106 -1.19 12.88 5.20
N PRO A 107 -2.20 12.20 5.78
CA PRO A 107 -1.98 10.95 6.52
C PRO A 107 -1.36 9.86 5.65
N ARG A 108 -1.68 9.83 4.34
CA ARG A 108 -1.08 8.89 3.39
C ARG A 108 0.40 9.14 3.15
N LEU A 109 0.83 10.40 3.04
CA LEU A 109 2.24 10.77 2.94
C LEU A 109 2.99 10.38 4.22
N CYS A 110 2.44 10.70 5.39
CA CYS A 110 3.01 10.29 6.67
C CYS A 110 3.16 8.76 6.76
N ALA A 111 2.12 8.01 6.35
CA ALA A 111 2.16 6.56 6.32
C ALA A 111 3.26 6.02 5.40
N SER A 112 3.42 6.62 4.22
CA SER A 112 4.46 6.25 3.26
C SER A 112 5.86 6.49 3.82
N THR A 113 6.12 7.68 4.37
CA THR A 113 7.42 8.02 4.97
C THR A 113 7.75 7.10 6.15
N ILE A 114 6.82 6.92 7.08
CA ILE A 114 7.02 6.05 8.25
C ILE A 114 7.21 4.60 7.79
N GLY A 115 6.43 4.13 6.82
CA GLY A 115 6.53 2.78 6.27
C GLY A 115 7.91 2.49 5.70
N THR A 116 8.44 3.38 4.86
CA THR A 116 9.78 3.25 4.27
C THR A 116 10.87 3.24 5.34
N VAL A 117 10.80 4.15 6.32
CA VAL A 117 11.78 4.23 7.41
C VAL A 117 11.76 2.98 8.28
N VAL A 118 10.56 2.52 8.69
CA VAL A 118 10.40 1.33 9.53
C VAL A 118 10.85 0.08 8.78
N HIS A 119 10.47 -0.07 7.52
CA HIS A 119 10.87 -1.21 6.69
C HIS A 119 12.40 -1.27 6.53
N GLY A 120 13.05 -0.16 6.20
CA GLY A 120 14.51 -0.08 6.07
C GLY A 120 15.23 -0.41 7.38
N ASN A 121 14.77 0.16 8.51
CA ASN A 121 15.36 -0.11 9.83
C ASN A 121 15.25 -1.59 10.21
N ILE A 122 14.09 -2.23 9.97
CA ILE A 122 13.90 -3.64 10.32
C ILE A 122 14.77 -4.55 9.46
N LEU A 123 14.88 -4.28 8.16
CA LEU A 123 15.79 -5.03 7.30
C LEU A 123 17.24 -4.87 7.75
N GLN A 124 17.68 -3.64 8.06
CA GLN A 124 19.04 -3.40 8.54
C GLN A 124 19.36 -4.18 9.82
N VAL A 125 18.43 -4.19 10.79
CA VAL A 125 18.57 -4.98 12.02
C VAL A 125 18.62 -6.47 11.68
N SER A 126 17.74 -6.93 10.78
CA SER A 126 17.64 -8.34 10.39
C SER A 126 18.90 -8.86 9.68
N HIS A 127 19.56 -8.03 8.87
CA HIS A 127 20.86 -8.33 8.26
C HIS A 127 21.99 -8.35 9.29
N SER A 128 21.96 -7.44 10.26
CA SER A 128 22.98 -7.35 11.32
C SER A 128 22.97 -8.53 12.28
N VAL A 129 21.81 -9.19 12.45
CA VAL A 129 21.63 -10.33 13.37
C VAL A 129 21.91 -11.70 12.70
N ARG A 130 22.23 -11.75 11.40
CA ARG A 130 22.52 -13.02 10.73
C ARG A 130 23.87 -13.61 11.18
N PRO A 131 23.91 -14.80 11.79
CA PRO A 131 25.17 -15.53 11.97
C PRO A 131 25.72 -15.97 10.61
N ILE A 132 27.04 -15.86 10.45
CA ILE A 132 27.80 -15.99 9.19
C ILE A 132 27.67 -17.38 8.50
N ASN A 133 27.00 -18.37 9.09
CA ASN A 133 27.17 -19.78 8.74
C ASN A 133 25.96 -20.57 8.23
N ILE A 134 24.94 -19.95 7.62
CA ILE A 134 23.86 -20.71 6.95
C ILE A 134 23.69 -20.29 5.49
N THR A 135 24.31 -21.08 4.61
CA THR A 135 24.22 -21.06 3.14
C THR A 135 22.88 -21.61 2.61
N SER A 136 21.74 -21.27 3.25
CA SER A 136 20.40 -21.53 2.70
C SER A 136 19.80 -20.21 2.20
N ALA A 137 20.24 -19.81 1.00
CA ALA A 137 20.25 -18.42 0.53
C ALA A 137 18.89 -17.82 0.15
N GLN A 138 17.80 -18.59 0.03
CA GLN A 138 16.50 -18.08 -0.44
C GLN A 138 15.40 -18.01 0.64
N PRO A 139 15.09 -19.07 1.41
CA PRO A 139 13.96 -19.04 2.35
C PRO A 139 14.16 -18.03 3.49
N SER A 140 15.40 -17.78 3.92
CA SER A 140 15.68 -16.84 5.00
C SER A 140 15.47 -15.38 4.58
N ILE A 141 15.70 -15.01 3.32
CA ILE A 141 15.52 -13.63 2.84
C ILE A 141 14.03 -13.29 2.76
N CYS A 142 13.22 -14.21 2.23
CA CYS A 142 11.77 -14.02 2.16
C CYS A 142 11.13 -13.82 3.54
N ILE A 143 11.56 -14.59 4.55
CA ILE A 143 11.04 -14.45 5.92
C ILE A 143 11.39 -13.08 6.50
N GLN A 144 12.62 -12.59 6.27
CA GLN A 144 13.03 -11.26 6.73
C GLN A 144 12.20 -10.15 6.07
N GLU A 145 11.96 -10.26 4.77
CA GLU A 145 11.07 -9.36 4.01
C GLU A 145 9.64 -9.39 4.55
N MET A 146 9.10 -10.57 4.83
CA MET A 146 7.75 -10.73 5.39
C MET A 146 7.62 -10.06 6.75
N VAL A 147 8.61 -10.25 7.63
CA VAL A 147 8.63 -9.63 8.97
C VAL A 147 8.74 -8.12 8.83
N ALA A 148 9.68 -7.62 8.03
CA ALA A 148 9.88 -6.18 7.82
C ALA A 148 8.62 -5.50 7.27
N ARG A 149 7.96 -6.09 6.26
CA ARG A 149 6.71 -5.56 5.70
C ARG A 149 5.56 -5.65 6.70
N SER A 150 5.40 -6.76 7.41
CA SER A 150 4.32 -6.92 8.39
C SER A 150 4.42 -5.90 9.50
N CYS A 151 5.63 -5.69 10.05
CA CYS A 151 5.86 -4.68 11.07
C CYS A 151 5.63 -3.26 10.54
N ALA A 152 6.10 -2.93 9.33
CA ALA A 152 5.83 -1.64 8.70
C ALA A 152 4.32 -1.42 8.49
N THR A 153 3.58 -2.45 8.05
CA THR A 153 2.12 -2.40 7.92
C THR A 153 1.47 -2.15 9.28
N VAL A 154 1.84 -2.87 10.34
CA VAL A 154 1.27 -2.66 11.69
C VAL A 154 1.49 -1.22 12.18
N VAL A 155 2.70 -0.67 12.00
CA VAL A 155 3.02 0.70 12.44
C VAL A 155 2.28 1.76 11.61
N THR A 156 2.10 1.53 10.31
CA THR A 156 1.47 2.51 9.41
C THR A 156 -0.05 2.37 9.31
N HIS A 157 -0.61 1.26 9.76
CA HIS A 157 -2.05 0.96 9.63
C HIS A 157 -2.97 2.02 10.27
N PRO A 158 -2.68 2.60 11.45
CA PRO A 158 -3.48 3.70 12.00
C PRO A 158 -3.62 4.89 11.04
N LEU A 159 -2.55 5.27 10.34
CA LEU A 159 -2.57 6.35 9.34
C LEU A 159 -3.30 5.94 8.06
N HIS A 160 -3.26 4.66 7.69
CA HIS A 160 -4.06 4.10 6.60
C HIS A 160 -5.56 4.20 6.92
N VAL A 161 -5.99 3.85 8.15
CA VAL A 161 -7.38 4.00 8.59
C VAL A 161 -7.84 5.45 8.53
N ILE A 162 -7.03 6.38 9.05
CA ILE A 162 -7.33 7.83 8.99
C ILE A 162 -7.46 8.28 7.53
N THR A 163 -6.55 7.87 6.65
CA THR A 163 -6.61 8.19 5.22
C THR A 163 -7.93 7.76 4.59
N LEU A 164 -8.36 6.52 4.84
CA LEU A 164 -9.62 5.99 4.29
C LEU A 164 -10.84 6.74 4.82
N ARG A 165 -10.87 7.07 6.11
CA ARG A 165 -11.97 7.82 6.72
C ARG A 165 -12.04 9.26 6.21
N CYS A 166 -10.89 9.92 6.05
CA CYS A 166 -10.80 11.24 5.42
C CYS A 166 -11.28 11.25 3.97
N MET A 167 -11.14 10.13 3.24
CA MET A 167 -11.70 9.99 1.90
C MET A 167 -13.21 9.74 1.95
N VAL A 168 -13.67 8.84 2.82
CA VAL A 168 -15.07 8.40 2.87
C VAL A 168 -16.03 9.47 3.39
N GLN A 169 -15.56 10.43 4.20
CA GLN A 169 -16.41 11.53 4.70
C GLN A 169 -17.06 12.38 3.58
N PHE A 170 -16.52 12.32 2.35
CA PHE A 170 -17.13 12.93 1.16
C PHE A 170 -18.56 12.47 0.90
N ILE A 171 -18.87 11.19 1.20
CA ILE A 171 -20.17 10.59 0.90
C ILE A 171 -21.31 11.29 1.65
N GLY A 172 -21.08 11.57 2.94
CA GLY A 172 -22.03 12.28 3.79
C GLY A 172 -21.85 13.80 3.79
N ARG A 173 -20.86 14.32 3.05
CA ARG A 173 -20.38 15.71 3.13
C ARG A 173 -20.03 16.12 4.56
N GLU A 174 -19.42 15.20 5.29
CA GLU A 174 -19.07 15.33 6.70
C GLU A 174 -17.68 15.97 6.84
N THR A 175 -17.49 16.77 7.89
CA THR A 175 -16.21 17.43 8.21
C THR A 175 -15.56 16.84 9.47
N LYS A 176 -15.86 15.58 9.78
CA LYS A 176 -15.44 14.88 11.01
C LYS A 176 -13.93 14.69 11.13
N TYR A 177 -13.23 14.62 9.99
CA TYR A 177 -11.80 14.32 9.93
C TYR A 177 -11.05 15.42 9.17
N SER A 178 -10.91 16.59 9.82
CA SER A 178 -10.35 17.81 9.20
C SER A 178 -8.81 17.90 9.29
N GLY A 179 -8.18 17.07 10.13
CA GLY A 179 -6.71 16.98 10.23
C GLY A 179 -6.26 15.63 10.78
N VAL A 180 -4.95 15.33 10.68
CA VAL A 180 -4.41 14.04 11.17
C VAL A 180 -4.56 13.93 12.69
N PHE A 181 -4.17 14.96 13.43
CA PHE A 181 -4.26 14.96 14.90
C PHE A 181 -5.72 14.92 15.38
N ASP A 182 -6.57 15.75 14.78
CA ASP A 182 -8.01 15.76 15.04
C ASP A 182 -8.63 14.37 14.79
N SER A 183 -8.27 13.73 13.68
CA SER A 183 -8.68 12.37 13.37
C SER A 183 -8.23 11.36 14.43
N VAL A 184 -6.99 11.45 14.91
CA VAL A 184 -6.50 10.57 15.98
C VAL A 184 -7.32 10.75 17.25
N VAL A 185 -7.57 11.99 17.67
CA VAL A 185 -8.35 12.26 18.88
C VAL A 185 -9.79 11.76 18.74
N THR A 186 -10.43 11.99 17.60
CA THR A 186 -11.81 11.57 17.34
C THR A 186 -11.93 10.04 17.35
N ILE A 187 -11.05 9.32 16.64
CA ILE A 187 -11.07 7.86 16.61
C ILE A 187 -10.83 7.28 18.01
N TYR A 188 -9.87 7.82 18.74
CA TYR A 188 -9.56 7.34 20.09
C TYR A 188 -10.73 7.54 21.06
N LYS A 189 -11.45 8.67 20.97
CA LYS A 189 -12.61 8.94 21.84
C LYS A 189 -13.83 8.09 21.51
N GLU A 190 -14.08 7.81 20.24
CA GLU A 190 -15.30 7.12 19.80
C GLU A 190 -15.15 5.59 19.74
N GLU A 191 -14.00 5.08 19.32
CA GLU A 191 -13.75 3.66 19.05
C GLU A 191 -12.60 3.07 19.86
N GLY A 192 -11.84 3.93 20.56
CA GLY A 192 -10.64 3.52 21.28
C GLY A 192 -9.51 3.07 20.37
N VAL A 193 -8.58 2.28 20.93
CA VAL A 193 -7.39 1.79 20.21
C VAL A 193 -7.76 0.83 19.08
N LEU A 194 -8.85 0.06 19.24
CA LEU A 194 -9.26 -0.95 18.26
C LEU A 194 -9.72 -0.33 16.94
N GLY A 195 -10.26 0.90 16.95
CA GLY A 195 -10.66 1.62 15.73
C GLY A 195 -9.50 1.83 14.76
N PHE A 196 -8.29 2.08 15.27
CA PHE A 196 -7.08 2.24 14.44
C PHE A 196 -6.61 0.95 13.79
N PHE A 197 -7.00 -0.22 14.31
CA PHE A 197 -6.59 -1.54 13.82
C PHE A 197 -7.71 -2.27 13.05
N ALA A 198 -8.82 -1.59 12.78
CA ALA A 198 -9.89 -2.10 11.96
C ALA A 198 -9.37 -2.46 10.55
N GLY A 199 -9.60 -3.70 10.12
CA GLY A 199 -9.12 -4.20 8.82
C GLY A 199 -7.64 -4.60 8.75
N LEU A 200 -6.91 -4.63 9.88
CA LEU A 200 -5.49 -5.03 9.91
C LEU A 200 -5.28 -6.50 9.49
N ILE A 201 -6.11 -7.42 10.01
CA ILE A 201 -5.97 -8.87 9.74
C ILE A 201 -6.02 -9.18 8.23
N PRO A 202 -7.07 -8.80 7.47
CA PRO A 202 -7.09 -9.05 6.04
C PRO A 202 -5.98 -8.32 5.31
N ARG A 203 -5.50 -7.16 5.80
CA ARG A 203 -4.34 -6.46 5.22
C ARG A 203 -3.07 -7.30 5.32
N LEU A 204 -2.75 -7.78 6.51
CA LEU A 204 -1.56 -8.61 6.74
C LEU A 204 -1.62 -9.92 5.96
N LEU A 205 -2.79 -10.57 5.91
CA LEU A 205 -2.99 -11.76 5.08
C LEU A 205 -2.75 -11.46 3.61
N GLY A 206 -3.26 -10.34 3.10
CA GLY A 206 -3.03 -9.89 1.72
C GLY A 206 -1.54 -9.64 1.45
N ASP A 207 -0.83 -8.95 2.33
CA ASP A 207 0.60 -8.64 2.19
C ASP A 207 1.46 -9.93 2.19
N ILE A 208 1.18 -10.86 3.11
CA ILE A 208 1.86 -12.16 3.22
C ILE A 208 1.60 -13.03 1.99
N LEU A 209 0.35 -13.15 1.56
CA LEU A 209 -0.02 -13.94 0.38
C LEU A 209 0.58 -13.33 -0.89
N SER A 210 0.61 -12.00 -1.00
CA SER A 210 1.17 -11.28 -2.14
C SER A 210 2.66 -11.57 -2.28
N LEU A 211 3.40 -11.50 -1.16
CA LEU A 211 4.81 -11.88 -1.12
C LEU A 211 5.05 -13.33 -1.54
N TRP A 212 4.26 -14.26 -1.01
CA TRP A 212 4.40 -15.68 -1.33
C TRP A 212 4.12 -15.97 -2.81
N ILE A 213 3.06 -15.38 -3.37
CA ILE A 213 2.71 -15.48 -4.79
C ILE A 213 3.80 -14.83 -5.66
N CYS A 214 4.26 -13.63 -5.33
CA CYS A 214 5.35 -12.96 -6.04
C CYS A 214 6.60 -13.83 -6.10
N ASN A 215 7.01 -14.40 -4.96
CA ASN A 215 8.21 -15.24 -4.87
C ASN A 215 8.05 -16.55 -5.66
N LEU A 216 6.88 -17.19 -5.55
CA LEU A 216 6.57 -18.39 -6.31
C LEU A 216 6.61 -18.11 -7.82
N LEU A 217 5.93 -17.06 -8.27
CA LEU A 217 5.93 -16.66 -9.68
C LEU A 217 7.32 -16.26 -10.16
N ALA A 218 8.11 -15.54 -9.36
CA ALA A 218 9.48 -15.16 -9.70
C ALA A 218 10.36 -16.40 -9.84
N HIS A 219 10.23 -17.39 -8.95
CA HIS A 219 10.92 -18.67 -9.06
C HIS A 219 10.53 -19.41 -10.34
N PHE A 220 9.23 -19.49 -10.65
CA PHE A 220 8.75 -20.08 -11.90
C PHE A 220 9.30 -19.36 -13.13
N ILE A 221 9.25 -18.03 -13.19
CA ILE A 221 9.76 -17.27 -14.35
C ILE A 221 11.28 -17.43 -14.47
N ASN A 222 12.02 -17.35 -13.37
CA ASN A 222 13.47 -17.54 -13.41
C ASN A 222 13.86 -18.95 -13.87
N THR A 223 13.09 -19.97 -13.47
CA THR A 223 13.38 -21.37 -13.84
C THR A 223 12.98 -21.70 -15.29
N TYR A 224 11.88 -21.13 -15.79
CA TYR A 224 11.31 -21.51 -17.10
C TYR A 224 11.53 -20.50 -18.23
N ALA A 225 11.77 -19.22 -17.91
CA ALA A 225 11.91 -18.16 -18.92
C ALA A 225 13.34 -17.63 -19.06
N ILE A 226 14.23 -17.91 -18.10
CA ILE A 226 15.63 -17.47 -18.12
C ILE A 226 16.54 -18.71 -18.26
N ASP A 227 16.49 -19.34 -19.43
CA ASP A 227 17.60 -20.16 -19.92
C ASP A 227 18.66 -19.22 -20.51
N ASP A 228 19.94 -19.48 -20.25
CA ASP A 228 21.13 -18.60 -20.32
C ASP A 228 21.50 -17.94 -21.69
N THR A 229 20.55 -17.57 -22.55
CA THR A 229 20.84 -17.17 -23.94
C THR A 229 20.61 -15.68 -24.30
N MET A 230 20.40 -14.76 -23.35
CA MET A 230 20.11 -13.35 -23.69
C MET A 230 20.85 -12.32 -22.81
N SER A 231 21.66 -11.49 -23.47
CA SER A 231 22.46 -10.37 -22.95
C SER A 231 21.66 -9.20 -22.32
N HIS A 232 20.33 -9.27 -22.27
CA HIS A 232 19.43 -8.26 -21.69
C HIS A 232 18.84 -8.69 -20.32
N THR A 233 19.66 -9.31 -19.47
CA THR A 233 19.21 -9.89 -18.19
C THR A 233 18.58 -8.87 -17.22
N GLY A 234 18.99 -7.60 -17.27
CA GLY A 234 18.48 -6.56 -16.35
C GLY A 234 17.06 -6.09 -16.66
N GLU A 235 16.78 -5.77 -17.92
CA GLU A 235 15.46 -5.26 -18.36
C GLU A 235 14.38 -6.35 -18.28
N ILE A 236 14.74 -7.58 -18.63
CA ILE A 236 13.85 -8.75 -18.55
C ILE A 236 13.50 -9.08 -17.09
N LYS A 237 14.45 -8.94 -16.15
CA LYS A 237 14.20 -9.12 -14.72
C LYS A 237 13.25 -8.04 -14.17
N ASN A 238 13.43 -6.79 -14.54
CA ASN A 238 12.53 -5.70 -14.13
C ASN A 238 11.11 -5.91 -14.67
N CYS A 239 10.98 -6.32 -15.93
CA CYS A 239 9.70 -6.66 -16.55
C CYS A 239 9.03 -7.85 -15.84
N SER A 240 9.77 -8.93 -15.60
CA SER A 240 9.32 -10.10 -14.85
C SER A 240 8.82 -9.73 -13.44
N GLN A 241 9.57 -8.91 -12.71
CA GLN A 241 9.18 -8.46 -11.38
C GLN A 241 7.90 -7.60 -11.41
N ALA A 242 7.74 -6.74 -12.41
CA ALA A 242 6.52 -5.97 -12.58
C ALA A 242 5.30 -6.87 -12.89
N VAL A 243 5.48 -7.87 -13.75
CA VAL A 243 4.44 -8.84 -14.11
C VAL A 243 4.02 -9.68 -12.91
N THR A 244 4.97 -10.25 -12.17
CA THR A 244 4.68 -11.03 -10.95
C THR A 244 3.95 -10.20 -9.90
N GLY A 245 4.38 -8.95 -9.68
CA GLY A 245 3.73 -8.01 -8.77
C GLY A 245 2.29 -7.69 -9.17
N PHE A 246 2.03 -7.54 -10.47
CA PHE A 246 0.67 -7.32 -10.99
C PHE A 246 -0.23 -8.52 -10.72
N PHE A 247 0.22 -9.74 -11.02
CA PHE A 247 -0.54 -10.97 -10.78
C PHE A 247 -0.81 -11.20 -9.29
N ALA A 248 0.20 -10.99 -8.44
CA ALA A 248 0.04 -11.10 -7.00
C ALA A 248 -0.98 -10.08 -6.46
N SER A 249 -0.93 -8.84 -6.95
CA SER A 249 -1.91 -7.79 -6.58
C SER A 249 -3.33 -8.14 -7.04
N MET A 250 -3.47 -8.74 -8.22
CA MET A 250 -4.78 -9.18 -8.74
C MET A 250 -5.38 -10.28 -7.87
N LEU A 251 -4.58 -11.26 -7.45
CA LEU A 251 -5.03 -12.37 -6.60
C LEU A 251 -5.32 -11.93 -5.16
N THR A 252 -4.57 -10.98 -4.64
CA THR A 252 -4.71 -10.47 -3.27
C THR A 252 -5.67 -9.28 -3.15
N TYR A 253 -6.22 -8.79 -4.27
CA TYR A 253 -7.17 -7.69 -4.30
C TYR A 253 -8.36 -7.84 -3.32
N PRO A 254 -9.02 -9.01 -3.24
CA PRO A 254 -10.08 -9.26 -2.25
C PRO A 254 -9.72 -8.89 -0.81
N PHE A 255 -8.50 -9.17 -0.37
CA PHE A 255 -8.03 -8.89 0.97
C PHE A 255 -7.87 -7.39 1.22
N VAL A 256 -7.34 -6.66 0.23
CA VAL A 256 -7.23 -5.20 0.28
C VAL A 256 -8.61 -4.56 0.32
N LEU A 257 -9.56 -5.05 -0.48
CA LEU A 257 -10.94 -4.56 -0.47
C LEU A 257 -11.60 -4.75 0.90
N VAL A 258 -11.54 -5.97 1.46
CA VAL A 258 -12.12 -6.26 2.78
C VAL A 258 -11.43 -5.45 3.88
N SER A 259 -10.11 -5.28 3.83
CA SER A 259 -9.38 -4.43 4.76
C SER A 259 -9.89 -2.98 4.73
N ASN A 260 -10.02 -2.39 3.54
CA ASN A 260 -10.46 -1.00 3.40
C ASN A 260 -11.92 -0.82 3.86
N LEU A 261 -12.79 -1.79 3.57
CA LEU A 261 -14.18 -1.78 4.02
C LEU A 261 -14.28 -1.88 5.54
N MET A 262 -13.51 -2.79 6.15
CA MET A 262 -13.47 -2.93 7.61
C MET A 262 -12.92 -1.68 8.31
N ALA A 263 -11.97 -0.97 7.70
CA ALA A 263 -11.40 0.26 8.26
C ALA A 263 -12.41 1.42 8.37
N VAL A 264 -13.45 1.42 7.53
CA VAL A 264 -14.51 2.44 7.51
C VAL A 264 -15.85 1.93 8.01
N ASN A 265 -15.95 0.64 8.32
CA ASN A 265 -17.16 0.00 8.80
C ASN A 265 -17.52 0.51 10.20
N ASN A 266 -18.76 0.96 10.38
CA ASN A 266 -19.29 1.41 11.67
C ASN A 266 -18.49 2.55 12.35
N CYS A 267 -17.80 3.40 11.57
CA CYS A 267 -16.97 4.50 12.09
C CYS A 267 -17.70 5.84 12.30
N GLY A 268 -19.04 5.80 12.29
CA GLY A 268 -19.88 6.99 12.42
C GLY A 268 -19.91 7.90 11.18
N LEU A 269 -19.32 7.48 10.05
CA LEU A 269 -19.46 8.16 8.76
C LEU A 269 -20.63 7.57 7.98
N ALA A 270 -21.29 8.39 7.15
CA ALA A 270 -22.39 7.95 6.29
C ALA A 270 -21.98 6.76 5.40
N GLY A 271 -20.77 6.80 4.81
CA GLY A 271 -20.25 5.71 3.98
C GLY A 271 -19.93 4.40 4.70
N GLY A 272 -19.96 4.39 6.04
CA GLY A 272 -19.70 3.23 6.89
C GLY A 272 -20.93 2.68 7.61
N LEU A 273 -22.10 3.29 7.39
CA LEU A 273 -23.34 2.99 8.11
C LEU A 273 -24.49 2.64 7.15
N PRO A 274 -25.53 1.92 7.61
CA PRO A 274 -26.76 1.72 6.84
C PRO A 274 -27.44 3.07 6.54
N PRO A 275 -28.07 3.25 5.37
CA PRO A 275 -28.31 2.27 4.31
C PRO A 275 -27.15 2.08 3.32
N TYR A 276 -26.05 2.83 3.45
CA TYR A 276 -24.93 2.90 2.50
C TYR A 276 -24.00 1.69 2.56
N ALA A 277 -23.68 1.23 3.76
CA ALA A 277 -22.84 0.06 4.01
C ALA A 277 -23.51 -0.90 4.99
N SER A 278 -23.22 -2.20 4.83
CA SER A 278 -23.63 -3.24 5.76
C SER A 278 -22.64 -3.32 6.92
N VAL A 279 -23.15 -3.29 8.16
CA VAL A 279 -22.30 -3.41 9.35
C VAL A 279 -21.84 -4.85 9.50
N CYS A 280 -20.55 -5.08 9.27
CA CYS A 280 -19.92 -6.38 9.41
C CYS A 280 -19.10 -6.42 10.71
N PRO A 281 -19.43 -7.28 11.70
CA PRO A 281 -18.69 -7.32 12.97
C PRO A 281 -17.28 -7.90 12.79
N THR A 282 -17.10 -8.83 11.85
CA THR A 282 -15.81 -9.43 11.54
C THR A 282 -15.45 -9.29 10.06
N TRP A 283 -14.15 -9.34 9.75
CA TRP A 283 -13.68 -9.32 8.36
C TRP A 283 -14.17 -10.54 7.57
N VAL A 284 -14.39 -11.68 8.24
CA VAL A 284 -14.92 -12.91 7.61
C VAL A 284 -16.37 -12.71 7.18
N ASP A 285 -17.17 -12.02 7.99
CA ASP A 285 -18.55 -11.71 7.64
C ASP A 285 -18.62 -10.71 6.48
N CYS A 286 -17.75 -9.69 6.49
CA CYS A 286 -17.58 -8.78 5.36
C CYS A 286 -17.21 -9.54 4.08
N TRP A 287 -16.26 -10.47 4.16
CA TRP A 287 -15.87 -11.32 3.04
C TRP A 287 -17.02 -12.17 2.52
N ARG A 288 -17.73 -12.89 3.40
CA ARG A 288 -18.89 -13.72 3.04
C ARG A 288 -19.98 -12.89 2.38
N HIS A 289 -20.26 -11.71 2.92
CA HIS A 289 -21.25 -10.79 2.37
C HIS A 289 -20.89 -10.34 0.95
N LEU A 290 -19.66 -9.84 0.75
CA LEU A 290 -19.19 -9.43 -0.59
C LEU A 290 -19.12 -10.59 -1.59
N SER A 291 -18.76 -11.79 -1.10
CA SER A 291 -18.70 -13.00 -1.91
C SER A 291 -20.08 -13.42 -2.38
N ARG A 292 -21.09 -13.40 -1.49
CA ARG A 292 -22.50 -13.68 -1.85
C ARG A 292 -23.06 -12.66 -2.82
N GLU A 293 -22.63 -11.40 -2.70
CA GLU A 293 -23.00 -10.38 -3.67
C GLU A 293 -22.21 -10.49 -4.99
N GLY A 294 -21.09 -11.22 -5.06
CA GLY A 294 -20.21 -11.18 -6.24
C GLY A 294 -19.49 -9.84 -6.42
N ASN A 295 -19.26 -9.10 -5.33
CA ASN A 295 -18.66 -7.77 -5.31
C ASN A 295 -17.17 -7.77 -4.88
N MET A 296 -16.51 -8.93 -4.85
CA MET A 296 -15.11 -9.08 -4.40
C MET A 296 -14.08 -8.31 -5.25
N SER A 297 -14.43 -7.92 -6.47
CA SER A 297 -13.58 -7.15 -7.39
C SER A 297 -14.02 -5.68 -7.53
N ARG A 298 -14.89 -5.20 -6.64
CA ARG A 298 -15.39 -3.81 -6.66
C ARG A 298 -14.23 -2.83 -6.50
N GLY A 299 -14.05 -1.91 -7.45
CA GLY A 299 -12.94 -0.94 -7.46
C GLY A 299 -11.63 -1.46 -8.08
N ASN A 300 -11.62 -2.69 -8.60
CA ASN A 300 -10.43 -3.25 -9.27
C ASN A 300 -10.18 -2.62 -10.65
N SER A 301 -11.23 -2.08 -11.29
CA SER A 301 -11.15 -1.32 -12.54
C SER A 301 -11.84 0.03 -12.38
N LEU A 302 -11.13 1.12 -12.67
CA LEU A 302 -11.66 2.49 -12.59
C LEU A 302 -12.08 3.05 -13.95
N PHE A 303 -11.46 2.59 -15.03
CA PHE A 303 -11.72 3.07 -16.38
C PHE A 303 -12.89 2.36 -17.03
N PHE A 304 -12.94 1.03 -16.89
CA PHE A 304 -13.96 0.19 -17.52
C PHE A 304 -14.76 -0.52 -16.45
N ARG A 305 -15.88 0.08 -16.05
CA ARG A 305 -16.77 -0.43 -15.01
C ARG A 305 -18.08 -0.88 -15.65
N LYS A 306 -18.47 -2.12 -15.40
CA LYS A 306 -19.74 -2.69 -15.87
C LYS A 306 -20.63 -2.92 -14.68
N LEU A 307 -21.90 -2.60 -14.82
CA LEU A 307 -22.90 -3.00 -13.84
C LEU A 307 -23.11 -4.52 -13.96
N PRO A 308 -23.01 -5.29 -12.86
CA PRO A 308 -23.28 -6.72 -12.90
C PRO A 308 -24.71 -7.00 -13.40
N ALA A 309 -24.87 -8.01 -14.26
CA ALA A 309 -26.19 -8.40 -14.75
C ALA A 309 -27.09 -8.85 -13.60
N GLY A 310 -28.31 -8.33 -13.53
CA GLY A 310 -29.29 -8.68 -12.49
C GLY A 310 -29.20 -7.86 -11.20
N LYS A 311 -28.29 -6.87 -11.10
CA LYS A 311 -28.27 -5.93 -9.97
C LYS A 311 -28.93 -4.61 -10.35
N THR A 312 -29.90 -4.19 -9.53
CA THR A 312 -30.53 -2.87 -9.62
C THR A 312 -29.59 -1.80 -9.09
N TYR A 313 -29.61 -0.63 -9.74
CA TYR A 313 -28.70 0.47 -9.46
C TYR A 313 -29.11 1.24 -8.18
N ALA A 314 -28.15 1.88 -7.51
CA ALA A 314 -28.38 2.57 -6.23
C ALA A 314 -29.42 3.71 -6.29
N ILE A 315 -29.68 4.27 -7.48
CA ILE A 315 -30.75 5.28 -7.67
C ILE A 315 -32.14 4.68 -7.47
N ASP A 316 -32.39 3.42 -7.83
CA ASP A 316 -33.67 2.75 -7.53
C ASP A 316 -33.82 2.44 -6.03
N GLN A 317 -32.72 2.46 -5.27
CA GLN A 317 -32.71 2.24 -3.82
C GLN A 317 -32.81 3.51 -2.98
N LYS A 318 -32.95 4.72 -3.59
CA LYS A 318 -32.92 6.01 -2.88
C LYS A 318 -31.75 6.13 -1.88
N ARG A 319 -30.61 5.48 -2.16
CA ARG A 319 -29.50 5.44 -1.21
C ARG A 319 -28.83 6.81 -1.10
N PHE A 320 -28.68 7.54 -2.19
CA PHE A 320 -28.01 8.84 -2.20
C PHE A 320 -29.04 9.95 -2.47
N PHE A 321 -29.00 11.00 -1.64
CA PHE A 321 -29.86 12.19 -1.74
C PHE A 321 -29.58 13.00 -3.01
#